data_AF-A0AA35WNU4-F1
#
_entry.id   AF-A0AA35WNU4-F1
#
_cell.length_a   1.000
_cell.length_b   1.000
_cell.length_c   1.000
_cell.angle_alpha   90.00
_cell.angle_beta   90.00
_cell.angle_gamma   90.00
#
_symmetry.space_group_name_H-M   'P 1'
#
loop_
_entity.id
_entity.type
_entity.pdbx_description
1 polymer ?
#
loop_
_entity_poly.entity_id
_entity_poly.type
_entity_poly.pdbx_seq_one_letter_code
_entity_poly.pdbx_strand_id
1 'polypeptide(L)'
;VPRATVTIDDTSEPECGLTFFVNDTLTGDPLLTVPIWTNPTVELGDPVESLCYEVHGEDGSYFNLISDECTSVNAYYQEAVTPSPNIDLNVVTQIGVMARGETACWNIQVDLDGCNTTINGGLSLGTDFDGISVKRYATSSRVRISVPNCGDTMLVMWVFCRAGQVEDPVTMDYFNIRFIRFVVMRGLNLNEQSHGLIGQFWNVPVTVSSYTGLFGGAERSDDYVITVDHPQSDPRSFVGLKYSVTWEFEKRVCYYVGNTQAGELSEVSDPNPNDSVIEGDYTDYKVDSLFATDFKFSHFDGNRC
;
A
#
# COMPACT_ATOMS: atom_id res chain seq x y z
N VAL A 1 -35.79 1.14 -42.29
CA VAL A 1 -34.32 1.01 -42.26
C VAL A 1 -33.93 0.50 -40.89
N PRO A 2 -33.64 -0.81 -40.75
CA PRO A 2 -33.19 -1.38 -39.48
C PRO A 2 -31.76 -0.90 -39.23
N ARG A 3 -31.50 -0.35 -38.03
CA ARG A 3 -30.15 -0.08 -37.55
C ARG A 3 -29.61 -1.34 -36.91
N ALA A 4 -28.36 -1.64 -37.24
CA ALA A 4 -27.64 -2.84 -36.85
C ALA A 4 -27.68 -3.05 -35.33
N THR A 5 -28.12 -4.24 -34.96
CA THR A 5 -27.86 -4.85 -33.66
C THR A 5 -26.40 -5.30 -33.68
N VAL A 6 -25.58 -4.76 -32.79
CA VAL A 6 -24.31 -5.39 -32.45
C VAL A 6 -24.64 -6.44 -31.39
N THR A 7 -24.82 -7.66 -31.86
CA THR A 7 -24.73 -8.85 -31.03
C THR A 7 -23.23 -9.05 -30.75
N ILE A 8 -22.81 -8.88 -29.50
CA ILE A 8 -21.50 -9.37 -29.10
C ILE A 8 -21.69 -10.86 -28.83
N ASP A 9 -21.00 -11.64 -29.64
CA ASP A 9 -21.02 -13.09 -29.62
C ASP A 9 -20.42 -13.58 -28.29
N ASP A 10 -21.24 -14.33 -27.56
CA ASP A 10 -20.99 -14.93 -26.26
C ASP A 10 -20.10 -16.17 -26.42
N THR A 11 -18.84 -15.95 -26.83
CA THR A 11 -17.81 -17.00 -26.96
C THR A 11 -16.39 -16.55 -26.62
N SER A 12 -16.22 -15.44 -25.88
CA SER A 12 -14.95 -15.17 -25.20
C SER A 12 -15.01 -15.75 -23.79
N GLU A 13 -13.98 -16.50 -23.45
CA GLU A 13 -13.60 -16.90 -22.09
C GLU A 13 -13.95 -15.80 -21.07
N PRO A 14 -14.32 -16.17 -19.82
CA PRO A 14 -14.59 -15.17 -18.80
C PRO A 14 -13.42 -14.19 -18.80
N GLU A 15 -13.71 -12.89 -18.89
CA GLU A 15 -12.71 -11.89 -18.52
C GLU A 15 -12.33 -12.22 -17.07
N CYS A 16 -11.28 -13.01 -16.90
CA CYS A 16 -10.73 -13.34 -15.61
C CYS A 16 -10.34 -12.03 -14.94
N GLY A 17 -10.96 -11.76 -13.79
CA GLY A 17 -10.33 -10.98 -12.74
C GLY A 17 -10.70 -9.50 -12.67
N LEU A 18 -11.99 -9.14 -12.60
CA LEU A 18 -12.42 -7.87 -11.98
C LEU A 18 -13.82 -7.99 -11.34
N THR A 19 -14.04 -9.01 -10.51
CA THR A 19 -15.12 -8.99 -9.52
C THR A 19 -14.66 -8.11 -8.35
N PHE A 20 -15.50 -7.16 -7.95
CA PHE A 20 -15.20 -6.18 -6.91
C PHE A 20 -14.91 -6.89 -5.58
N PHE A 21 -13.69 -6.75 -5.04
CA PHE A 21 -13.26 -7.51 -3.88
C PHE A 21 -13.55 -9.01 -4.04
N VAL A 22 -13.10 -9.66 -5.12
CA VAL A 22 -12.61 -11.03 -4.89
C VAL A 22 -11.34 -10.83 -4.09
N ASN A 23 -11.54 -10.99 -2.80
CA ASN A 23 -10.53 -11.34 -1.87
C ASN A 23 -9.76 -12.53 -2.47
N ASP A 24 -8.62 -12.29 -3.13
CA ASP A 24 -7.77 -13.39 -3.62
C ASP A 24 -7.14 -14.15 -2.44
N THR A 25 -7.23 -13.59 -1.23
CA THR A 25 -7.10 -14.34 0.02
C THR A 25 -8.48 -14.65 0.60
N LEU A 26 -8.63 -15.76 1.31
CA LEU A 26 -9.77 -15.96 2.21
C LEU A 26 -9.75 -14.98 3.42
N THR A 27 -8.76 -14.08 3.51
CA THR A 27 -8.39 -13.30 4.71
C THR A 27 -8.42 -11.78 4.57
N GLY A 28 -8.76 -11.21 3.40
CA GLY A 28 -9.26 -9.84 3.37
C GLY A 28 -8.23 -8.82 3.79
N ASP A 29 -7.05 -8.92 3.24
CA ASP A 29 -5.92 -8.17 3.74
C ASP A 29 -5.79 -6.81 3.01
N PRO A 30 -5.24 -5.75 3.65
CA PRO A 30 -5.18 -4.43 3.04
C PRO A 30 -4.34 -4.40 1.76
N LEU A 31 -4.95 -3.88 0.71
CA LEU A 31 -4.30 -3.70 -0.59
C LEU A 31 -3.51 -2.40 -0.61
N LEU A 32 -2.24 -2.49 -0.98
CA LEU A 32 -1.37 -1.34 -1.15
C LEU A 32 -1.15 -1.03 -2.64
N THR A 33 -1.08 0.27 -2.93
CA THR A 33 -0.67 0.78 -4.24
C THR A 33 0.50 1.73 -4.01
N VAL A 34 1.67 1.39 -4.54
CA VAL A 34 2.88 2.21 -4.43
C VAL A 34 3.35 2.65 -5.82
N PRO A 35 3.68 3.94 -6.02
CA PRO A 35 4.29 4.38 -7.27
C PRO A 35 5.68 3.75 -7.42
N ILE A 36 6.02 3.28 -8.62
CA ILE A 36 7.34 2.71 -8.90
C ILE A 36 8.15 3.58 -9.87
N TRP A 37 9.47 3.57 -9.72
CA TRP A 37 10.39 4.36 -10.53
C TRP A 37 11.05 3.48 -11.61
N THR A 38 10.46 3.46 -12.80
CA THR A 38 10.91 2.63 -13.93
C THR A 38 11.87 3.32 -14.90
N ASN A 39 12.10 4.64 -14.75
CA ASN A 39 13.05 5.36 -15.59
C ASN A 39 13.74 6.53 -14.84
N PRO A 40 15.05 6.46 -14.59
CA PRO A 40 15.79 7.50 -13.88
C PRO A 40 15.99 8.81 -14.64
N THR A 41 15.67 8.83 -15.94
CA THR A 41 15.88 10.02 -16.80
C THR A 41 14.62 10.87 -17.00
N VAL A 42 13.47 10.44 -16.49
CA VAL A 42 12.22 11.19 -16.59
C VAL A 42 12.12 12.15 -15.41
N GLU A 43 12.11 13.46 -15.69
CA GLU A 43 11.73 14.47 -14.69
C GLU A 43 10.39 14.10 -14.06
N LEU A 44 10.30 14.27 -12.74
CA LEU A 44 9.16 13.92 -11.91
C LEU A 44 7.84 14.56 -12.39
N GLY A 45 7.14 13.84 -13.26
CA GLY A 45 5.70 13.95 -13.48
C GLY A 45 4.95 12.93 -12.63
N ASP A 46 3.62 12.85 -12.80
CA ASP A 46 2.81 11.81 -12.17
C ASP A 46 3.36 10.43 -12.58
N PRO A 47 3.83 9.59 -11.64
CA PRO A 47 4.36 8.28 -11.98
C PRO A 47 3.27 7.47 -12.70
N VAL A 48 3.51 7.06 -13.95
CA VAL A 48 2.46 6.45 -14.80
C VAL A 48 2.14 5.01 -14.36
N GLU A 49 3.06 4.40 -13.62
CA GLU A 49 3.00 3.00 -13.21
C GLU A 49 3.06 2.86 -11.67
N SER A 50 2.43 1.80 -11.17
CA SER A 50 2.38 1.44 -9.75
C SER A 50 2.60 -0.05 -9.56
N LEU A 51 3.03 -0.42 -8.36
CA LEU A 51 2.95 -1.77 -7.85
C LEU A 51 1.70 -1.91 -6.96
N CYS A 52 0.97 -2.99 -7.16
CA CYS A 52 -0.28 -3.33 -6.50
C CYS A 52 -0.09 -4.68 -5.80
N TYR A 53 -0.10 -4.71 -4.46
CA TYR A 53 0.15 -5.94 -3.69
C TYR A 53 -0.63 -5.96 -2.38
N GLU A 54 -0.83 -7.14 -1.83
CA GLU A 54 -1.60 -7.40 -0.61
C GLU A 54 -0.69 -7.53 0.61
N VAL A 55 -1.07 -6.90 1.72
CA VAL A 55 -0.36 -6.99 3.01
C VAL A 55 -1.13 -7.80 4.02
N HIS A 56 -0.56 -8.93 4.42
CA HIS A 56 -1.18 -9.82 5.41
C HIS A 56 -1.09 -9.18 6.80
N GLY A 57 -2.18 -8.55 7.21
CA GLY A 57 -2.31 -7.96 8.52
C GLY A 57 -2.59 -9.03 9.58
N GLU A 58 -2.56 -8.61 10.84
CA GLU A 58 -3.02 -9.43 11.96
C GLU A 58 -3.90 -8.57 12.85
N ASP A 59 -5.06 -9.10 13.25
CA ASP A 59 -5.95 -8.41 14.19
C ASP A 59 -5.19 -8.03 15.46
N GLY A 60 -5.46 -6.83 15.97
CA GLY A 60 -4.85 -6.34 17.19
C GLY A 60 -3.36 -6.00 17.08
N SER A 61 -2.82 -5.91 15.87
CA SER A 61 -1.37 -5.73 15.65
C SER A 61 -1.04 -4.42 14.94
N TYR A 62 0.19 -3.93 15.16
CA TYR A 62 0.71 -2.75 14.48
C TYR A 62 1.79 -3.17 13.48
N PHE A 63 1.80 -2.54 12.31
CA PHE A 63 2.82 -2.76 11.29
C PHE A 63 3.45 -1.44 10.84
N ASN A 64 4.75 -1.45 10.59
CA ASN A 64 5.46 -0.30 10.05
C ASN A 64 5.21 -0.17 8.54
N LEU A 65 4.64 0.96 8.13
CA LEU A 65 4.44 1.32 6.73
C LEU A 65 5.66 2.02 6.15
N ILE A 66 6.20 2.98 6.89
CA ILE A 66 7.34 3.80 6.47
C ILE A 66 8.28 3.99 7.66
N SER A 67 9.57 3.86 7.43
CA SER A 67 10.65 4.20 8.36
C SER A 67 11.72 4.96 7.60
N ASP A 68 12.10 6.13 8.09
CA ASP A 68 13.21 6.94 7.59
C ASP A 68 13.84 7.65 8.79
N GLU A 69 14.96 8.37 8.59
CA GLU A 69 15.75 8.98 9.68
C GLU A 69 14.94 9.84 10.65
N CYS A 70 13.87 10.47 10.18
CA CYS A 70 13.08 11.44 10.95
C CYS A 70 11.59 11.19 10.94
N THR A 71 11.12 10.13 10.29
CA THR A 71 9.70 9.78 10.27
C THR A 71 9.52 8.27 10.37
N SER A 72 8.69 7.83 11.29
CA SER A 72 8.15 6.48 11.36
C SER A 72 6.63 6.54 11.25
N VAL A 73 6.05 5.75 10.33
CA VAL A 73 4.62 5.64 10.10
C VAL A 73 4.20 4.21 10.36
N ASN A 74 3.28 4.01 11.29
CA ASN A 74 2.76 2.70 11.65
C ASN A 74 1.24 2.67 11.48
N ALA A 75 0.72 1.51 11.12
CA ALA A 75 -0.70 1.24 10.97
C ALA A 75 -1.15 0.23 12.03
N TYR A 76 -2.32 0.44 12.62
CA TYR A 76 -2.99 -0.56 13.46
C TYR A 76 -4.03 -1.29 12.64
N TYR A 77 -3.97 -2.62 12.69
CA TYR A 77 -4.85 -3.53 11.97
C TYR A 77 -5.88 -4.11 12.94
N GLN A 78 -7.11 -4.19 12.47
CA GLN A 78 -8.21 -4.80 13.21
C GLN A 78 -9.10 -5.59 12.26
N GLU A 79 -9.64 -6.71 12.72
CA GLU A 79 -10.67 -7.45 12.01
C GLU A 79 -11.88 -6.55 11.75
N ALA A 80 -12.30 -6.47 10.48
CA ALA A 80 -13.44 -5.69 10.09
C ALA A 80 -14.73 -6.32 10.61
N VAL A 81 -15.64 -5.49 11.10
CA VAL A 81 -16.97 -5.96 11.50
C VAL A 81 -17.80 -6.24 10.25
N THR A 82 -17.90 -7.52 9.88
CA THR A 82 -18.72 -7.98 8.77
C THR A 82 -19.93 -8.79 9.26
N PRO A 83 -21.06 -8.78 8.53
CA PRO A 83 -22.20 -9.64 8.86
C PRO A 83 -22.00 -11.10 8.41
N SER A 84 -20.93 -11.40 7.67
CA SER A 84 -20.66 -12.73 7.13
C SER A 84 -19.56 -13.44 7.92
N PRO A 85 -19.83 -14.65 8.44
CA PRO A 85 -18.80 -15.44 9.10
C PRO A 85 -17.77 -16.03 8.13
N ASN A 86 -17.94 -15.86 6.82
CA ASN A 86 -17.05 -16.39 5.79
C ASN A 86 -15.93 -15.42 5.41
N ILE A 87 -15.88 -14.24 6.06
CA ILE A 87 -15.01 -13.15 5.67
C ILE A 87 -14.22 -12.73 6.90
N ASP A 88 -12.99 -13.22 6.92
CA ASP A 88 -11.93 -12.68 7.75
C ASP A 88 -11.28 -11.56 6.92
N LEU A 89 -11.24 -10.33 7.44
CA LEU A 89 -10.69 -9.17 6.71
C LEU A 89 -10.05 -8.23 7.71
N ASN A 90 -8.72 -8.13 7.69
CA ASN A 90 -8.00 -7.17 8.51
C ASN A 90 -7.97 -5.82 7.81
N VAL A 91 -8.37 -4.75 8.50
CA VAL A 91 -8.36 -3.39 7.95
C VAL A 91 -7.53 -2.47 8.81
N VAL A 92 -6.90 -1.48 8.17
CA VAL A 92 -6.25 -0.40 8.91
C VAL A 92 -7.32 0.49 9.54
N THR A 93 -7.29 0.61 10.86
CA THR A 93 -8.24 1.47 11.61
C THR A 93 -7.56 2.69 12.23
N GLN A 94 -6.23 2.66 12.38
CA GLN A 94 -5.45 3.82 12.86
C GLN A 94 -4.13 3.96 12.13
N ILE A 95 -3.68 5.20 11.95
CA ILE A 95 -2.36 5.57 11.47
C ILE A 95 -1.67 6.40 12.54
N GLY A 96 -0.46 6.00 12.90
CA GLY A 96 0.44 6.73 13.80
C GLY A 96 1.64 7.23 13.00
N VAL A 97 2.03 8.47 13.24
CA VAL A 97 3.22 9.09 12.67
C VAL A 97 4.03 9.65 13.83
N MET A 98 5.23 9.11 14.02
CA MET A 98 6.27 9.72 14.84
C MET A 98 7.18 10.51 13.91
N ALA A 99 7.21 11.83 14.07
CA ALA A 99 7.99 12.70 13.20
C ALA A 99 8.84 13.69 14.00
N ARG A 100 10.06 13.92 13.53
CA ARG A 100 10.92 14.99 14.02
C ARG A 100 10.52 16.32 13.39
N GLY A 101 10.08 17.27 14.21
CA GLY A 101 9.94 18.66 13.81
C GLY A 101 11.25 19.45 13.97
N GLU A 102 11.17 20.77 13.81
CA GLU A 102 12.33 21.67 13.94
C GLU A 102 12.88 21.73 15.38
N THR A 103 12.04 21.52 16.40
CA THR A 103 12.38 21.69 17.82
C THR A 103 12.15 20.46 18.68
N ALA A 104 11.21 19.59 18.31
CA ALA A 104 10.89 18.38 19.07
C ALA A 104 10.33 17.27 18.17
N CYS A 105 10.15 16.08 18.75
CA CYS A 105 9.40 15.00 18.10
C CYS A 105 7.92 15.05 18.44
N TRP A 106 7.10 14.66 17.47
CA TRP A 106 5.65 14.80 17.51
C TRP A 106 4.98 13.48 17.14
N ASN A 107 4.04 13.08 17.99
CA ASN A 107 3.17 11.94 17.77
C ASN A 107 1.87 12.42 17.14
N ILE A 108 1.61 12.04 15.89
CA ILE A 108 0.39 12.36 15.17
C ILE A 108 -0.38 11.06 14.97
N GLN A 109 -1.63 11.01 15.42
CA GLN A 109 -2.49 9.85 15.21
C GLN A 109 -3.73 10.25 14.45
N VAL A 110 -4.14 9.41 13.51
CA VAL A 110 -5.42 9.48 12.81
C VAL A 110 -6.19 8.21 13.07
N ASP A 111 -7.42 8.35 13.55
CA ASP A 111 -8.33 7.24 13.85
C ASP A 111 -9.49 7.23 12.86
N LEU A 112 -9.95 6.02 12.50
CA LEU A 112 -11.04 5.80 11.56
C LEU A 112 -12.33 6.53 11.94
N ASP A 113 -12.63 6.66 13.23
CA ASP A 113 -13.84 7.31 13.74
C ASP A 113 -13.82 8.81 13.53
N GLY A 114 -14.58 9.23 12.52
CA GLY A 114 -14.66 10.62 12.09
C GLY A 114 -13.38 11.13 11.42
N CYS A 115 -12.37 10.29 11.18
CA CYS A 115 -11.06 10.76 10.75
C CYS A 115 -10.49 11.78 11.75
N ASN A 116 -10.64 11.48 13.04
CA ASN A 116 -10.16 12.33 14.11
C ASN A 116 -8.64 12.30 14.15
N THR A 117 -8.05 13.46 14.44
CA THR A 117 -6.60 13.61 14.47
C THR A 117 -6.18 14.11 15.84
N THR A 118 -5.15 13.50 16.41
CA THR A 118 -4.51 13.96 17.65
C THR A 118 -3.04 14.24 17.41
N ILE A 119 -2.51 15.23 18.12
CA ILE A 119 -1.09 15.60 18.15
C ILE A 119 -0.66 15.55 19.62
N ASN A 120 0.30 14.68 19.95
CA ASN A 120 0.72 14.38 21.33
C ASN A 120 -0.47 14.08 22.27
N GLY A 121 -1.48 13.38 21.75
CA GLY A 121 -2.71 13.02 22.47
C GLY A 121 -3.76 14.14 22.57
N GLY A 122 -3.45 15.37 22.16
CA GLY A 122 -4.41 16.48 22.09
C GLY A 122 -5.18 16.47 20.77
N LEU A 123 -6.51 16.65 20.80
CA LEU A 123 -7.33 16.74 19.59
C LEU A 123 -6.88 17.93 18.72
N SER A 124 -6.67 17.69 17.43
CA SER A 124 -6.33 18.74 16.45
C SER A 124 -7.34 18.75 15.29
N LEU A 125 -7.77 19.96 14.92
CA LEU A 125 -8.60 20.20 13.73
C LEU A 125 -7.76 20.59 12.50
N GLY A 126 -6.44 20.63 12.66
CA GLY A 126 -5.48 21.01 11.65
C GLY A 126 -4.65 22.21 12.08
N THR A 127 -3.33 22.10 11.94
CA THR A 127 -2.35 23.09 12.38
C THR A 127 -1.04 22.85 11.65
N ASP A 128 -0.34 23.94 11.32
CA ASP A 128 1.06 23.91 10.94
C ASP A 128 1.90 24.27 12.17
N PHE A 129 2.90 23.47 12.50
CA PHE A 129 3.71 23.61 13.70
C PHE A 129 5.05 22.90 13.49
N ASP A 130 6.14 23.51 13.92
CA ASP A 130 7.45 22.84 13.99
C ASP A 130 7.90 22.18 12.66
N GLY A 131 7.64 22.83 11.53
CA GLY A 131 7.90 22.28 10.19
C GLY A 131 6.91 21.20 9.72
N ILE A 132 5.98 20.76 10.58
CA ILE A 132 4.93 19.78 10.31
C ILE A 132 3.62 20.50 9.92
N SER A 133 2.88 19.92 8.98
CA SER A 133 1.54 20.39 8.60
C SER A 133 0.55 19.24 8.67
N VAL A 134 -0.45 19.37 9.54
CA VAL A 134 -1.56 18.43 9.65
C VAL A 134 -2.83 19.18 9.31
N LYS A 135 -3.61 18.69 8.34
CA LYS A 135 -4.86 19.34 7.92
C LYS A 135 -5.97 18.34 7.75
N ARG A 136 -7.00 18.46 8.59
CA ARG A 136 -8.22 17.66 8.51
C ARG A 136 -9.23 18.33 7.58
N TYR A 137 -9.80 17.54 6.68
CA TYR A 137 -10.87 17.96 5.79
C TYR A 137 -12.16 17.23 6.19
N ALA A 138 -12.80 17.73 7.24
CA ALA A 138 -13.94 17.08 7.90
C ALA A 138 -15.09 16.72 6.93
N THR A 139 -15.35 17.55 5.91
CA THR A 139 -16.40 17.31 4.90
C THR A 139 -16.09 16.18 3.93
N SER A 140 -14.84 15.72 3.88
CA SER A 140 -14.37 14.69 2.94
C SER A 140 -13.68 13.51 3.63
N SER A 141 -13.81 13.42 4.96
CA SER A 141 -13.25 12.35 5.82
C SER A 141 -11.81 11.98 5.45
N ARG A 142 -10.95 13.01 5.34
CA ARG A 142 -9.54 12.82 5.01
C ARG A 142 -8.66 13.79 5.75
N VAL A 143 -7.43 13.36 6.00
CA VAL A 143 -6.40 14.13 6.69
C VAL A 143 -5.17 14.16 5.80
N ARG A 144 -4.62 15.35 5.58
CA ARG A 144 -3.31 15.53 4.96
C ARG A 144 -2.28 15.68 6.06
N ILE A 145 -1.21 14.91 6.01
CA ILE A 145 -0.07 15.00 6.93
C ILE A 145 1.17 15.29 6.09
N SER A 146 1.95 16.29 6.49
CA SER A 146 3.21 16.65 5.86
C SER A 146 4.25 16.76 6.97
N VAL A 147 5.28 15.93 6.91
CA VAL A 147 6.32 15.84 7.95
C VAL A 147 7.71 15.90 7.32
N PRO A 148 8.71 16.42 8.06
CA PRO A 148 10.10 16.35 7.62
C PRO A 148 10.57 14.90 7.59
N ASN A 149 11.30 14.51 6.54
CA ASN A 149 11.97 13.21 6.51
C ASN A 149 13.50 13.34 6.65
N CYS A 150 13.98 14.53 7.05
CA CYS A 150 15.40 14.88 7.14
C CYS A 150 16.21 14.83 5.82
N GLY A 151 15.55 14.69 4.67
CA GLY A 151 16.06 15.14 3.38
C GLY A 151 15.60 16.57 3.04
N ASP A 152 16.01 17.08 1.88
CA ASP A 152 15.63 18.42 1.38
C ASP A 152 14.15 18.57 0.94
N THR A 153 13.31 17.55 1.19
CA THR A 153 11.88 17.56 0.82
C THR A 153 11.00 17.00 1.93
N MET A 154 9.70 17.34 1.90
CA MET A 154 8.73 16.87 2.89
C MET A 154 8.06 15.56 2.43
N LEU A 155 7.85 14.63 3.35
CA LEU A 155 6.96 13.49 3.15
C LEU A 155 5.52 13.97 3.31
N VAL A 156 4.70 13.84 2.27
CA VAL A 156 3.30 14.25 2.23
C VAL A 156 2.43 13.01 2.02
N MET A 157 1.54 12.78 2.98
CA MET A 157 0.66 11.64 3.07
C MET A 157 -0.79 12.11 3.16
N TRP A 158 -1.69 11.29 2.63
CA TRP A 158 -3.13 11.39 2.85
C TRP A 158 -3.64 10.14 3.54
N VAL A 159 -4.44 10.39 4.57
CA VAL A 159 -5.21 9.38 5.28
C VAL A 159 -6.66 9.60 4.92
N PHE A 160 -7.30 8.63 4.27
CA PHE A 160 -8.71 8.69 3.91
C PHE A 160 -9.49 7.68 4.76
N CYS A 161 -10.39 8.16 5.60
CA CYS A 161 -11.32 7.29 6.32
C CYS A 161 -12.51 7.02 5.42
N ARG A 162 -12.55 5.83 4.84
CA ARG A 162 -13.52 5.45 3.81
C ARG A 162 -14.48 4.39 4.34
N ALA A 163 -15.57 4.25 3.62
CA ALA A 163 -16.36 3.04 3.61
C ALA A 163 -16.30 2.45 2.19
N GLY A 164 -16.17 1.14 2.10
CA GLY A 164 -16.16 0.39 0.84
C GLY A 164 -17.15 -0.76 0.90
N GLN A 165 -17.65 -1.18 -0.26
CA GLN A 165 -18.46 -2.40 -0.36
C GLN A 165 -17.54 -3.59 -0.61
N VAL A 166 -17.67 -4.64 0.18
CA VAL A 166 -17.03 -5.93 -0.04
C VAL A 166 -18.11 -6.95 -0.40
N GLU A 167 -17.79 -7.85 -1.33
CA GLU A 167 -18.65 -8.96 -1.74
C GLU A 167 -18.28 -10.22 -0.94
N ASP A 168 -19.28 -10.94 -0.45
CA ASP A 168 -19.09 -12.26 0.12
C ASP A 168 -18.82 -13.26 -1.01
N PRO A 169 -17.67 -13.94 -1.04
CA PRO A 169 -17.34 -14.85 -2.15
C PRO A 169 -18.23 -16.10 -2.18
N VAL A 170 -18.91 -16.43 -1.08
CA VAL A 170 -19.80 -17.59 -0.96
C VAL A 170 -21.24 -17.21 -1.27
N THR A 171 -21.74 -16.11 -0.68
CA THR A 171 -23.15 -15.72 -0.83
C THR A 171 -23.39 -14.73 -1.96
N MET A 172 -22.35 -14.08 -2.46
CA MET A 172 -22.39 -12.95 -3.41
C MET A 172 -23.16 -11.73 -2.85
N ASP A 173 -23.32 -11.65 -1.52
CA ASP A 173 -23.92 -10.49 -0.86
C ASP A 173 -22.90 -9.38 -0.66
N TYR A 174 -23.36 -8.13 -0.76
CA TYR A 174 -22.50 -6.96 -0.56
C TYR A 174 -22.74 -6.34 0.82
N PHE A 175 -21.66 -6.01 1.53
CA PHE A 175 -21.72 -5.32 2.82
C PHE A 175 -20.70 -4.17 2.86
N ASN A 176 -21.01 -3.15 3.66
CA ASN A 176 -20.14 -1.99 3.81
C ASN A 176 -19.17 -2.20 4.97
N ILE A 177 -17.88 -2.07 4.70
CA ILE A 177 -16.83 -2.01 5.71
C ILE A 177 -16.30 -0.58 5.81
N ARG A 178 -15.67 -0.24 6.94
CA ARG A 178 -14.94 1.02 7.12
C ARG A 178 -13.46 0.71 7.29
N PHE A 179 -12.61 1.51 6.67
CA PHE A 179 -11.16 1.34 6.72
C PHE A 179 -10.45 2.67 6.44
N ILE A 180 -9.17 2.72 6.81
CA ILE A 180 -8.26 3.78 6.42
C ILE A 180 -7.54 3.36 5.14
N ARG A 181 -7.63 4.20 4.11
CA ARG A 181 -6.71 4.18 2.97
C ARG A 181 -5.59 5.16 3.23
N PHE A 182 -4.35 4.70 3.13
CA PHE A 182 -3.14 5.50 3.29
C PHE A 182 -2.44 5.70 1.94
N VAL A 183 -2.15 6.94 1.57
CA VAL A 183 -1.52 7.29 0.29
C VAL A 183 -0.37 8.24 0.49
N VAL A 184 0.80 7.91 -0.05
CA VAL A 184 1.95 8.81 -0.10
C VAL A 184 1.88 9.59 -1.43
N MET A 185 1.71 10.91 -1.35
CA MET A 185 1.59 11.79 -2.53
C MET A 185 2.92 12.39 -2.97
N ARG A 186 3.79 12.69 -2.01
CA ARG A 186 5.10 13.30 -2.27
C ARG A 186 6.07 12.77 -1.22
N GLY A 187 7.24 12.35 -1.66
CA GLY A 187 8.27 11.76 -0.80
C GLY A 187 9.54 11.54 -1.60
N LEU A 188 9.87 12.51 -2.47
CA LEU A 188 10.93 12.39 -3.48
C LEU A 188 12.34 12.25 -2.90
N ASN A 189 12.49 12.38 -1.57
CA ASN A 189 13.72 12.07 -0.84
C ASN A 189 13.48 11.08 0.31
N LEU A 190 12.39 10.29 0.33
CA LEU A 190 12.50 8.98 1.01
C LEU A 190 13.68 8.32 0.33
N ASN A 191 14.80 8.23 1.04
CA ASN A 191 16.06 7.84 0.43
C ASN A 191 16.04 6.33 0.19
N GLU A 192 17.07 5.85 -0.50
CA GLU A 192 17.29 4.43 -0.74
C GLU A 192 17.53 3.59 0.53
N GLN A 193 17.47 4.19 1.72
CA GLN A 193 17.50 3.52 3.03
C GLN A 193 16.15 3.62 3.74
N SER A 194 15.17 4.34 3.19
CA SER A 194 13.82 4.33 3.72
C SER A 194 13.24 2.91 3.62
N HIS A 195 12.59 2.48 4.68
CA HIS A 195 12.07 1.12 4.80
C HIS A 195 10.60 1.14 5.25
N GLY A 196 10.09 -0.03 5.58
CA GLY A 196 8.69 -0.28 5.92
C GLY A 196 7.97 -0.97 4.77
N LEU A 197 6.74 -1.40 5.02
CA LEU A 197 5.96 -2.12 4.01
C LEU A 197 5.78 -1.32 2.71
N ILE A 198 5.76 0.00 2.80
CA ILE A 198 5.64 0.95 1.68
C ILE A 198 6.99 1.59 1.37
N GLY A 199 7.75 2.03 2.39
CA GLY A 199 8.91 2.88 2.21
C GLY A 199 10.06 2.27 1.39
N GLN A 200 10.20 0.94 1.40
CA GLN A 200 11.28 0.22 0.69
C GLN A 200 11.24 0.31 -0.85
N PHE A 201 10.19 0.88 -1.43
CA PHE A 201 10.06 1.06 -2.89
C PHE A 201 10.38 2.48 -3.35
N TRP A 202 10.68 3.41 -2.43
CA TRP A 202 10.92 4.81 -2.78
C TRP A 202 12.35 5.05 -3.23
N ASN A 203 12.51 5.75 -4.36
CA ASN A 203 13.82 6.05 -4.97
C ASN A 203 14.70 4.83 -5.25
N VAL A 204 14.09 3.64 -5.28
CA VAL A 204 14.75 2.39 -5.65
C VAL A 204 14.44 2.12 -7.13
N PRO A 205 15.47 1.88 -7.97
CA PRO A 205 15.25 1.53 -9.37
C PRO A 205 14.45 0.23 -9.49
N VAL A 206 13.39 0.28 -10.29
CA VAL A 206 12.59 -0.90 -10.63
C VAL A 206 12.71 -1.16 -12.12
N THR A 207 13.16 -2.35 -12.50
CA THR A 207 13.15 -2.78 -13.90
C THR A 207 11.96 -3.69 -14.15
N VAL A 208 11.23 -3.39 -15.22
CA VAL A 208 10.08 -4.17 -15.66
C VAL A 208 10.39 -4.75 -17.04
N SER A 209 10.21 -6.06 -17.19
CA SER A 209 10.43 -6.77 -18.45
C SER A 209 9.34 -7.82 -18.67
N SER A 210 9.09 -8.21 -19.92
CA SER A 210 8.11 -9.27 -20.22
C SER A 210 8.56 -10.60 -19.62
N TYR A 211 7.64 -11.30 -18.98
CA TYR A 211 7.86 -12.66 -18.51
C TYR A 211 7.67 -13.64 -19.67
N THR A 212 8.56 -14.64 -19.77
CA THR A 212 8.54 -15.66 -20.83
C THR A 212 8.34 -17.07 -20.28
N GLY A 213 7.99 -17.20 -19.00
CA GLY A 213 7.71 -18.49 -18.37
C GLY A 213 6.23 -18.86 -18.43
N LEU A 214 5.86 -19.92 -17.71
CA LEU A 214 4.50 -20.46 -17.72
C LEU A 214 3.70 -19.99 -16.51
N PHE A 215 2.42 -19.76 -16.74
CA PHE A 215 1.42 -19.34 -15.77
C PHE A 215 0.18 -20.23 -15.94
N GLY A 216 -0.22 -20.96 -14.89
CA GLY A 216 -1.19 -22.06 -14.96
C GLY A 216 -0.80 -23.16 -15.97
N GLY A 217 0.47 -23.27 -16.35
CA GLY A 217 0.96 -24.16 -17.41
C GLY A 217 0.84 -23.62 -18.85
N ALA A 218 0.49 -22.34 -19.05
CA ALA A 218 0.40 -21.69 -20.36
C ALA A 218 1.26 -20.41 -20.44
N GLU A 219 1.70 -20.02 -21.64
CA GLU A 219 2.35 -18.71 -21.87
C GLU A 219 1.28 -17.62 -21.99
N ARG A 220 1.47 -16.47 -21.33
CA ARG A 220 0.61 -15.28 -21.45
C ARG A 220 1.44 -14.04 -21.81
N SER A 221 0.87 -13.14 -22.62
CA SER A 221 1.56 -11.94 -23.12
C SER A 221 1.54 -10.74 -22.16
N ASP A 222 0.75 -10.80 -21.09
CA ASP A 222 0.51 -9.69 -20.14
C ASP A 222 1.20 -9.90 -18.79
N ASP A 223 2.14 -10.84 -18.74
CA ASP A 223 2.92 -11.19 -17.56
C ASP A 223 4.26 -10.45 -17.61
N TYR A 224 4.68 -9.93 -16.47
CA TYR A 224 5.91 -9.15 -16.35
C TYR A 224 6.75 -9.65 -15.17
N VAL A 225 8.07 -9.62 -15.36
CA VAL A 225 9.04 -9.72 -14.27
C VAL A 225 9.36 -8.32 -13.79
N ILE A 226 9.14 -8.11 -12.50
CA ILE A 226 9.48 -6.89 -11.79
C ILE A 226 10.70 -7.20 -10.95
N THR A 227 11.78 -6.45 -11.16
CA THR A 227 13.02 -6.57 -10.37
C THR A 227 13.26 -5.28 -9.62
N VAL A 228 13.48 -5.42 -8.33
CA VAL A 228 13.82 -4.33 -7.40
C VAL A 228 15.30 -4.45 -7.07
N ASP A 229 16.09 -3.47 -7.48
CA ASP A 229 17.53 -3.41 -7.24
C ASP A 229 17.82 -2.37 -6.15
N HIS A 230 17.66 -2.81 -4.90
CA HIS A 230 17.88 -1.96 -3.73
C HIS A 230 19.39 -1.87 -3.44
N PRO A 231 19.98 -0.67 -3.25
CA PRO A 231 21.43 -0.53 -3.12
C PRO A 231 22.01 -1.17 -1.85
N GLN A 232 21.17 -1.50 -0.87
CA GLN A 232 21.58 -2.05 0.42
C GLN A 232 21.14 -3.49 0.69
N SER A 233 20.40 -4.12 -0.22
CA SER A 233 19.93 -5.49 -0.07
C SER A 233 20.06 -6.27 -1.37
N ASP A 234 19.98 -7.60 -1.28
CA ASP A 234 20.08 -8.44 -2.46
C ASP A 234 18.91 -8.15 -3.42
N PRO A 235 19.15 -8.11 -4.75
CA PRO A 235 18.09 -7.86 -5.72
C PRO A 235 16.95 -8.88 -5.60
N ARG A 236 15.72 -8.36 -5.58
CA ARG A 236 14.50 -9.17 -5.50
C ARG A 236 13.79 -9.17 -6.84
N SER A 237 13.14 -10.27 -7.19
CA SER A 237 12.40 -10.36 -8.46
C SER A 237 11.18 -11.24 -8.32
N PHE A 238 10.05 -10.72 -8.78
CA PHE A 238 8.75 -11.36 -8.67
C PHE A 238 7.94 -11.12 -9.95
N VAL A 239 6.95 -11.97 -10.17
CA VAL A 239 6.09 -11.92 -11.36
C VAL A 239 4.79 -11.18 -11.04
N GLY A 240 4.33 -10.36 -11.98
CA GLY A 240 3.07 -9.65 -11.85
C GLY A 240 2.29 -9.52 -13.15
N LEU A 241 0.99 -9.34 -13.01
CA LEU A 241 0.06 -9.08 -14.11
C LEU A 241 -0.11 -7.59 -14.33
N LYS A 242 -0.04 -7.14 -15.58
CA LYS A 242 -0.22 -5.72 -15.92
C LYS A 242 -1.68 -5.41 -16.22
N TYR A 243 -2.25 -4.48 -15.46
CA TYR A 243 -3.58 -3.92 -15.72
C TYR A 243 -3.52 -2.41 -15.94
N SER A 244 -4.57 -1.88 -16.57
CA SER A 244 -4.72 -0.45 -16.87
C SER A 244 -5.33 0.37 -15.73
N VAL A 245 -5.70 -0.30 -14.62
CA VAL A 245 -6.28 0.29 -13.43
C VAL A 245 -5.63 -0.26 -12.16
N THR A 246 -5.76 0.43 -11.04
CA THR A 246 -5.36 -0.06 -9.70
C THR A 246 -6.50 -0.84 -9.02
N TRP A 247 -6.23 -1.45 -7.85
CA TRP A 247 -7.25 -2.10 -6.99
C TRP A 247 -8.49 -1.24 -6.71
N GLU A 248 -8.33 0.08 -6.84
CA GLU A 248 -9.36 1.07 -6.55
C GLU A 248 -9.97 1.66 -7.83
N PHE A 249 -9.73 1.02 -8.97
CA PHE A 249 -10.19 1.41 -10.30
C PHE A 249 -9.70 2.79 -10.74
N GLU A 250 -8.58 3.26 -10.18
CA GLU A 250 -7.94 4.48 -10.66
C GLU A 250 -7.28 4.19 -12.01
N LYS A 251 -7.47 5.08 -13.01
CA LYS A 251 -6.94 4.91 -14.37
C LYS A 251 -5.43 5.12 -14.42
N ARG A 252 -4.70 4.13 -13.93
CA ARG A 252 -3.25 4.11 -13.82
C ARG A 252 -2.77 2.68 -14.01
N VAL A 253 -1.65 2.51 -14.71
CA VAL A 253 -1.06 1.19 -14.92
C VAL A 253 -0.64 0.62 -13.57
N CYS A 254 -1.07 -0.60 -13.27
CA CYS A 254 -0.60 -1.31 -12.08
C CYS A 254 -0.08 -2.71 -12.42
N TYR A 255 1.04 -3.07 -11.79
CA TYR A 255 1.55 -4.43 -11.76
C TYR A 255 1.03 -5.08 -10.49
N TYR A 256 0.12 -6.03 -10.66
CA TYR A 256 -0.48 -6.82 -9.59
C TYR A 256 0.45 -7.98 -9.30
N VAL A 257 0.95 -8.07 -8.08
CA VAL A 257 1.96 -9.07 -7.69
C VAL A 257 1.52 -9.85 -6.47
N GLY A 258 1.90 -11.12 -6.42
CA GLY A 258 1.51 -12.06 -5.37
C GLY A 258 2.54 -13.17 -5.11
N ASN A 259 2.61 -13.57 -3.84
CA ASN A 259 3.54 -14.44 -3.06
C ASN A 259 5.06 -14.10 -3.16
N THR A 260 6.00 -14.63 -2.35
CA THR A 260 5.93 -15.37 -1.05
C THR A 260 5.99 -14.47 0.19
N GLN A 261 5.99 -13.15 0.03
CA GLN A 261 5.85 -12.21 1.16
C GLN A 261 4.83 -11.08 0.88
N ALA A 262 3.87 -11.31 -0.02
CA ALA A 262 2.63 -10.53 -0.25
C ALA A 262 1.68 -11.36 -1.13
N GLY A 263 0.60 -11.97 -0.65
CA GLY A 263 -0.23 -12.97 -1.39
C GLY A 263 -1.24 -12.39 -2.39
N GLU A 264 -2.12 -13.19 -3.03
CA GLU A 264 -1.74 -14.34 -3.86
C GLU A 264 -1.87 -14.01 -5.35
N LEU A 265 -0.94 -14.49 -6.18
CA LEU A 265 -1.18 -14.80 -7.58
C LEU A 265 -0.96 -16.31 -7.71
N SER A 266 -2.01 -17.08 -7.42
CA SER A 266 -2.03 -18.57 -7.31
C SER A 266 -1.64 -19.30 -8.60
N GLU A 267 -1.35 -18.54 -9.64
CA GLU A 267 -1.31 -18.98 -11.02
C GLU A 267 0.12 -18.90 -11.61
N VAL A 268 1.14 -18.37 -10.91
CA VAL A 268 2.55 -18.44 -11.36
C VAL A 268 3.09 -19.85 -11.10
N SER A 269 3.24 -20.64 -12.16
CA SER A 269 3.57 -22.08 -12.06
C SER A 269 5.07 -22.37 -11.91
N ASP A 270 5.92 -21.39 -12.17
CA ASP A 270 7.39 -21.49 -12.10
C ASP A 270 7.94 -20.29 -11.29
N PRO A 271 7.84 -20.32 -9.95
CA PRO A 271 8.29 -19.21 -9.11
C PRO A 271 9.80 -19.00 -9.29
N ASN A 272 10.20 -17.77 -9.58
CA ASN A 272 11.60 -17.39 -9.63
C ASN A 272 12.21 -17.53 -8.21
N PRO A 273 13.38 -18.15 -7.99
CA PRO A 273 13.93 -18.40 -6.64
C PRO A 273 14.23 -17.17 -5.74
N ASN A 274 14.01 -15.92 -6.21
CA ASN A 274 14.12 -14.68 -5.44
C ASN A 274 12.76 -13.96 -5.23
N ASP A 275 11.67 -14.74 -5.14
CA ASP A 275 10.25 -14.32 -5.18
C ASP A 275 9.73 -13.60 -3.93
N SER A 276 10.44 -12.58 -3.48
CA SER A 276 9.92 -11.73 -2.42
C SER A 276 9.63 -10.32 -2.89
N VAL A 277 8.37 -9.92 -2.72
CA VAL A 277 7.91 -8.55 -2.95
C VAL A 277 8.53 -7.59 -1.92
N ILE A 278 8.67 -8.03 -0.66
CA ILE A 278 9.18 -7.21 0.44
C ILE A 278 10.52 -7.76 0.97
N GLU A 279 11.25 -6.95 1.74
CA GLU A 279 12.43 -7.42 2.45
C GLU A 279 12.05 -8.15 3.75
N GLY A 280 12.40 -9.42 3.89
CA GLY A 280 12.06 -10.20 5.10
C GLY A 280 10.54 -10.44 5.24
N ASP A 281 10.12 -11.06 6.35
CA ASP A 281 8.73 -11.51 6.50
C ASP A 281 7.81 -10.40 7.04
N TYR A 282 6.49 -10.50 6.84
CA TYR A 282 5.52 -9.56 7.42
C TYR A 282 5.68 -9.36 8.93
N THR A 283 6.01 -10.42 9.65
CA THR A 283 6.25 -10.41 11.10
C THR A 283 7.44 -9.54 11.48
N ASP A 284 8.39 -9.32 10.58
CA ASP A 284 9.53 -8.42 10.80
C ASP A 284 9.14 -6.93 10.80
N TYR A 285 7.99 -6.60 10.21
CA TYR A 285 7.42 -5.24 10.18
C TYR A 285 6.43 -5.02 11.31
N LYS A 286 6.12 -6.05 12.11
CA LYS A 286 5.27 -5.90 13.30
C LYS A 286 5.99 -5.05 14.33
N VAL A 287 5.26 -4.09 14.91
CA VAL A 287 5.78 -3.18 15.92
C VAL A 287 4.89 -3.15 17.16
N ASP A 288 5.43 -2.69 18.28
CA ASP A 288 4.74 -2.76 19.57
C ASP A 288 3.69 -1.64 19.78
N SER A 289 3.74 -0.57 18.97
CA SER A 289 2.79 0.53 19.08
C SER A 289 2.72 1.41 17.82
N LEU A 290 1.70 2.27 17.73
CA LEU A 290 1.55 3.28 16.67
C LEU A 290 2.73 4.25 16.55
N PHE A 291 3.51 4.46 17.61
CA PHE A 291 4.63 5.41 17.62
C PHE A 291 5.98 4.71 17.80
N ALA A 292 6.05 3.40 17.53
CA ALA A 292 7.28 2.65 17.59
C ALA A 292 8.30 3.18 16.57
N THR A 293 9.55 3.24 17.00
CA THR A 293 10.70 3.73 16.21
C THR A 293 11.87 2.76 16.23
N ASP A 294 11.78 1.64 16.93
CA ASP A 294 12.83 0.63 17.03
C ASP A 294 12.26 -0.75 16.70
N PHE A 295 12.79 -1.37 15.64
CA PHE A 295 12.35 -2.64 15.05
C PHE A 295 13.39 -3.10 14.03
N LYS A 296 13.24 -4.31 13.47
CA LYS A 296 14.25 -4.99 12.64
C LYS A 296 14.79 -4.13 11.50
N PHE A 297 13.89 -3.48 10.77
CA PHE A 297 14.23 -2.59 9.64
C PHE A 297 14.01 -1.11 9.98
N SER A 298 14.24 -0.71 11.23
CA SER A 298 14.10 0.70 11.59
C SER A 298 15.26 1.54 11.09
N HIS A 299 14.93 2.68 10.50
CA HIS A 299 15.87 3.73 10.11
C HIS A 299 15.68 5.02 10.92
N PHE A 300 14.73 5.03 11.86
CA PHE A 300 14.45 6.21 12.66
C PHE A 300 15.59 6.49 13.65
N ASP A 301 16.22 7.65 13.55
CA ASP A 301 17.29 8.05 14.47
C ASP A 301 16.69 8.70 15.71
N GLY A 302 16.51 7.86 16.74
CA GLY A 302 15.97 8.28 18.03
C GLY A 302 16.74 9.40 18.72
N ASN A 303 18.02 9.64 18.40
CA ASN A 303 18.81 10.74 18.99
C ASN A 303 18.46 12.12 18.40
N ARG A 304 17.63 12.14 17.36
CA ARG A 304 17.05 13.35 16.79
C ARG A 304 15.79 13.78 17.53
N CYS A 305 15.30 12.89 18.39
CA CYS A 305 14.42 13.15 19.52
C CYS A 305 15.26 13.15 20.82
#